data_AF-A0A928PHR5-F1
#
_entry.id   AF-A0A928PHR5-F1
#
_cell.length_a   1.000
_cell.length_b   1.000
_cell.length_c   1.000
_cell.angle_alpha   90.00
_cell.angle_beta   90.00
_cell.angle_gamma   90.00
#
_symmetry.space_group_name_H-M   'P 1'
#
loop_
_entity.id
_entity.type
_entity.pdbx_description
1 polymer ?
#
loop_
_entity_poly.entity_id
_entity_poly.type
_entity_poly.pdbx_seq_one_letter_code
_entity_poly.pdbx_strand_id
1 'polypeptide(L)'
;MKVSASSDRGSYSVEGALSLTVFTACLMALISILTVIKTEAEIGDALRETAMELSQYSYVWGRTEYLKDYAEEKLPKLAELMGDPEGTSDLSLTGPAVAKLLTKQNFPQDNADEWLKKQGVRDGYEGLDFLDTQVLMDGRTIEVAVTYDLDVQTFGMFQKTLHQRAAAVTYGLLPTDSALKEARKRPVESTIWQENNFVRGRYFANEVRSGKQYGVPVKPGQGIDLYDAATGTYAEVYSINVFLPTYATTSYAPRVDSIEKALFGYATDLRKDISGLGQEIVLADGSSVKPVKAERKILILIVPEEVKQYDAMQGALEGTANAVREKFGISVDLRYEQKALVKNGEESEKK
;
A
#
# COMPACT_ATOMS: atom_id res chain seq x y z
N MET A 1 70.61 12.80 -51.91
CA MET A 1 70.14 13.27 -50.59
C MET A 1 68.63 13.03 -50.52
N LYS A 2 68.18 11.97 -49.83
CA LYS A 2 66.75 11.72 -49.59
C LYS A 2 66.36 12.51 -48.34
N VAL A 3 65.44 13.45 -48.47
CA VAL A 3 64.79 14.12 -47.34
C VAL A 3 63.42 13.46 -47.16
N SER A 4 63.26 12.69 -46.09
CA SER A 4 61.99 12.11 -45.66
C SER A 4 61.14 13.21 -45.01
N ALA A 5 60.08 13.65 -45.69
CA ALA A 5 59.08 14.54 -45.12
C ALA A 5 58.08 13.73 -44.27
N SER A 6 57.94 14.14 -43.02
CA SER A 6 57.20 13.53 -41.91
C SER A 6 55.72 13.22 -42.22
N SER A 7 55.32 11.94 -42.11
CA SER A 7 53.93 11.48 -42.25
C SER A 7 53.06 11.56 -40.97
N ASP A 8 53.65 11.88 -39.83
CA ASP A 8 53.02 11.54 -38.54
C ASP A 8 52.20 12.68 -37.91
N ARG A 9 52.11 13.85 -38.55
CA ARG A 9 51.47 15.05 -37.98
C ARG A 9 49.94 15.00 -37.92
N GLY A 10 49.30 14.08 -38.65
CA GLY A 10 47.84 13.86 -38.61
C GLY A 10 47.38 12.81 -37.60
N SER A 11 48.25 11.86 -37.22
CA SER A 11 47.90 10.75 -36.32
C SER A 11 47.55 11.24 -34.92
N TYR A 12 48.36 12.18 -34.40
CA TYR A 12 48.18 12.74 -33.06
C TYR A 12 46.83 13.46 -32.87
N SER A 13 46.31 14.12 -33.92
CA SER A 13 45.01 14.81 -33.84
C SER A 13 43.84 13.83 -33.84
N VAL A 14 43.93 12.73 -34.59
CA VAL A 14 42.87 11.69 -34.64
C VAL A 14 42.83 10.91 -33.33
N GLU A 15 43.99 10.50 -32.81
CA GLU A 15 44.10 9.82 -31.51
C GLU A 15 43.62 10.73 -30.36
N GLY A 16 43.96 12.02 -30.40
CA GLY A 16 43.49 13.01 -29.42
C GLY A 16 41.97 13.20 -29.45
N ALA A 17 41.37 13.30 -30.65
CA ALA A 17 39.93 13.44 -30.79
C ALA A 17 39.17 12.21 -30.27
N LEU A 18 39.62 11.01 -30.62
CA LEU A 18 38.99 9.76 -30.17
C LEU A 18 39.15 9.58 -28.65
N SER A 19 40.32 9.89 -28.11
CA SER A 19 40.57 9.85 -26.66
C SER A 19 39.65 10.82 -25.91
N LEU A 20 39.46 12.04 -26.44
CA LEU A 20 38.56 13.01 -25.84
C LEU A 20 37.10 12.52 -25.87
N THR A 21 36.63 11.95 -26.98
CA THR A 21 35.26 11.42 -27.07
C THR A 21 35.00 10.30 -26.06
N VAL A 22 35.92 9.33 -25.96
CA VAL A 22 35.82 8.23 -24.99
C VAL A 22 35.85 8.76 -23.56
N PHE A 23 36.77 9.70 -23.27
CA PHE A 23 36.88 10.32 -21.96
C PHE A 23 35.59 11.07 -21.58
N THR A 24 35.01 11.85 -22.49
CA THR A 24 33.75 12.56 -22.25
C THR A 24 32.59 11.57 -22.03
N ALA A 25 32.52 10.47 -22.80
CA ALA A 25 31.51 9.43 -22.60
C ALA A 25 31.63 8.77 -21.22
N CYS A 26 32.85 8.45 -20.77
CA CYS A 26 33.11 7.93 -19.43
C CYS A 26 32.71 8.94 -18.34
N LEU A 27 33.04 10.22 -18.53
CA LEU A 27 32.67 11.27 -17.58
C LEU A 27 31.14 11.42 -17.47
N MET A 28 30.43 11.39 -18.59
CA MET A 28 28.96 11.44 -18.62
C MET A 28 28.32 10.23 -17.91
N ALA A 29 28.86 9.03 -18.13
CA ALA A 29 28.41 7.83 -17.43
C ALA A 29 28.63 7.93 -15.91
N LEU A 30 29.80 8.44 -15.50
CA LEU A 30 30.12 8.67 -14.09
C LEU A 30 29.17 9.69 -13.45
N ILE A 31 28.87 10.80 -14.13
CA ILE A 31 27.89 11.80 -13.66
C ILE A 31 26.51 11.16 -13.49
N SER A 32 26.07 10.33 -14.45
CA SER A 32 24.78 9.63 -14.38
C SER A 32 24.69 8.72 -13.15
N ILE A 33 25.75 7.97 -12.84
CA ILE A 33 25.84 7.13 -11.64
C ILE A 33 25.81 7.97 -10.37
N LEU A 34 26.55 9.09 -10.34
CA LEU A 34 26.56 9.99 -9.19
C LEU A 34 25.18 10.60 -8.92
N THR A 35 24.41 10.92 -9.96
CA THR A 35 23.02 11.37 -9.83
C THR A 35 22.17 10.34 -9.09
N VAL A 36 22.22 9.07 -9.52
CA VAL A 36 21.45 7.98 -8.86
C VAL A 36 21.84 7.84 -7.39
N ILE A 37 23.15 7.79 -7.10
CA ILE A 37 23.66 7.65 -5.72
C ILE A 37 23.21 8.83 -4.86
N LYS A 38 23.28 10.06 -5.41
CA LYS A 38 22.87 11.27 -4.68
C LYS A 38 21.37 11.27 -4.38
N THR A 39 20.53 10.86 -5.34
CA THR A 39 19.09 10.71 -5.14
C THR A 39 18.77 9.71 -4.05
N GLU A 40 19.39 8.54 -4.08
CA GLU A 40 19.18 7.50 -3.08
C GLU A 40 19.63 7.95 -1.69
N ALA A 41 20.77 8.65 -1.60
CA ALA A 41 21.28 9.17 -0.33
C ALA A 41 20.35 10.21 0.30
N GLU A 42 19.90 11.21 -0.47
CA GLU A 42 19.04 12.27 0.06
C GLU A 42 17.63 11.76 0.43
N ILE A 43 17.06 10.83 -0.35
CA ILE A 43 15.82 10.13 0.03
C ILE A 43 16.07 9.34 1.32
N GLY A 44 17.16 8.57 1.38
CA GLY A 44 17.51 7.75 2.55
C GLY A 44 17.67 8.56 3.84
N ASP A 45 18.27 9.75 3.76
CA ASP A 45 18.42 10.64 4.91
C ASP A 45 17.06 11.20 5.37
N ALA A 46 16.20 11.61 4.44
CA ALA A 46 14.83 12.06 4.75
C ALA A 46 13.99 10.95 5.44
N LEU A 47 14.11 9.72 4.96
CA LEU A 47 13.43 8.56 5.57
C LEU A 47 13.94 8.28 6.98
N ARG A 48 15.27 8.37 7.19
CA ARG A 48 15.88 8.11 8.50
C ARG A 48 15.43 9.13 9.53
N GLU A 49 15.43 10.41 9.17
CA GLU A 49 14.96 11.47 10.05
C GLU A 49 13.46 11.29 10.38
N THR A 50 12.66 10.96 9.37
CA THR A 50 11.23 10.65 9.54
C THR A 50 10.99 9.47 10.47
N ALA A 51 11.74 8.38 10.31
CA ALA A 51 11.65 7.21 11.19
C ALA A 51 12.01 7.58 12.64
N MET A 52 13.04 8.39 12.84
CA MET A 52 13.45 8.89 14.15
C MET A 52 12.38 9.78 14.79
N GLU A 53 11.78 10.67 14.01
CA GLU A 53 10.70 11.56 14.46
C GLU A 53 9.46 10.75 14.85
N LEU A 54 9.06 9.76 14.04
CA LEU A 54 7.98 8.82 14.37
C LEU A 54 8.28 8.03 15.65
N SER A 55 9.53 7.63 15.87
CA SER A 55 9.95 6.98 17.12
C SER A 55 9.82 7.90 18.32
N GLN A 56 10.03 9.20 18.18
CA GLN A 56 9.79 10.15 19.27
C GLN A 56 8.29 10.31 19.53
N TYR A 57 7.48 10.34 18.48
CA TYR A 57 6.02 10.40 18.61
C TYR A 57 5.42 9.13 19.23
N SER A 58 5.98 7.94 18.96
CA SER A 58 5.52 6.71 19.61
C SER A 58 5.62 6.76 21.13
N TYR A 59 6.58 7.53 21.68
CA TYR A 59 6.79 7.66 23.11
C TYR A 59 5.69 8.49 23.78
N VAL A 60 5.29 9.58 23.13
CA VAL A 60 4.22 10.45 23.61
C VAL A 60 2.87 9.75 23.46
N TRP A 61 2.68 9.00 22.37
CA TRP A 61 1.45 8.24 22.11
C TRP A 61 1.21 7.12 23.12
N GLY A 62 2.25 6.38 23.53
CA GLY A 62 2.13 5.35 24.57
C GLY A 62 1.82 5.89 25.97
N ARG A 63 1.70 7.21 26.15
CA ARG A 63 1.55 7.91 27.43
C ARG A 63 0.39 8.93 27.43
N THR A 64 -0.55 8.82 26.49
CA THR A 64 -1.66 9.77 26.28
C THR A 64 -2.51 10.06 27.52
N GLU A 65 -2.46 9.20 28.54
CA GLU A 65 -3.11 9.45 29.84
C GLU A 65 -2.32 10.37 30.80
N TYR A 66 -1.00 10.52 30.63
CA TYR A 66 -0.08 11.16 31.59
C TYR A 66 0.69 12.39 31.07
N LEU A 67 0.67 12.70 29.77
CA LEU A 67 1.43 13.81 29.17
C LEU A 67 0.56 14.79 28.37
N LYS A 68 -0.64 15.11 28.85
CA LYS A 68 -1.52 16.11 28.20
C LYS A 68 -0.79 17.45 27.94
N ASP A 69 0.01 17.92 28.90
CA ASP A 69 0.73 19.20 28.80
C ASP A 69 1.91 19.21 27.81
N TYR A 70 2.51 18.04 27.51
CA TYR A 70 3.63 17.93 26.53
C TYR A 70 3.12 17.58 25.12
N ALA A 71 1.93 16.95 25.05
CA ALA A 71 1.21 16.66 23.83
C ALA A 71 0.71 17.94 23.14
N GLU A 72 0.34 18.97 23.90
CA GLU A 72 -0.28 20.21 23.39
C GLU A 72 0.56 21.02 22.40
N GLU A 73 1.89 20.88 22.34
CA GLU A 73 2.72 21.71 21.43
C GLU A 73 2.99 21.04 20.07
N LYS A 74 3.13 19.70 20.03
CA LYS A 74 3.50 18.95 18.80
C LYS A 74 2.44 17.98 18.27
N LEU A 75 1.53 17.45 19.10
CA LEU A 75 0.41 16.63 18.60
C LEU A 75 -0.59 17.41 17.74
N PRO A 76 -0.93 18.70 17.98
CA PRO A 76 -1.96 19.38 17.20
C PRO A 76 -1.59 19.46 15.73
N LYS A 77 -0.31 19.66 15.41
CA LYS A 77 0.14 19.76 14.02
C LYS A 77 0.01 18.43 13.27
N LEU A 78 0.29 17.30 13.93
CA LEU A 78 0.11 15.96 13.36
C LEU A 78 -1.36 15.56 13.32
N ALA A 79 -2.12 15.86 14.37
CA ALA A 79 -3.54 15.56 14.51
C ALA A 79 -4.42 16.39 13.55
N GLU A 80 -4.05 17.65 13.30
CA GLU A 80 -4.64 18.54 12.29
C GLU A 80 -4.29 18.07 10.86
N LEU A 81 -3.05 17.60 10.64
CA LEU A 81 -2.61 17.02 9.36
C LEU A 81 -3.21 15.63 9.07
N MET A 82 -3.61 14.88 10.11
CA MET A 82 -4.27 13.58 10.02
C MET A 82 -5.81 13.65 10.05
N GLY A 83 -6.39 14.82 10.36
CA GLY A 83 -7.85 14.99 10.49
C GLY A 83 -8.47 14.35 11.73
N ASP A 84 -7.68 14.11 12.78
CA ASP A 84 -8.10 13.45 14.04
C ASP A 84 -7.48 14.15 15.27
N PRO A 85 -8.08 15.27 15.72
CA PRO A 85 -7.60 16.05 16.87
C PRO A 85 -7.66 15.33 18.22
N GLU A 86 -8.32 14.17 18.31
CA GLU A 86 -8.52 13.42 19.56
C GLU A 86 -7.53 12.25 19.74
N GLY A 87 -6.67 11.98 18.74
CA GLY A 87 -5.62 10.95 18.86
C GLY A 87 -6.17 9.52 18.92
N THR A 88 -7.26 9.25 18.20
CA THR A 88 -8.02 7.99 18.25
C THR A 88 -7.70 7.02 17.09
N SER A 89 -6.98 7.50 16.08
CA SER A 89 -6.58 6.75 14.89
C SER A 89 -5.37 5.83 15.14
N ASP A 90 -5.47 4.60 14.66
CA ASP A 90 -4.39 3.61 14.72
C ASP A 90 -3.22 4.04 13.82
N LEU A 91 -2.04 4.27 14.41
CA LEU A 91 -0.81 4.65 13.71
C LEU A 91 -0.44 3.65 12.59
N SER A 92 -0.88 2.40 12.69
CA SER A 92 -0.67 1.38 11.67
C SER A 92 -1.48 1.63 10.38
N LEU A 93 -2.61 2.35 10.47
CA LEU A 93 -3.49 2.67 9.34
C LEU A 93 -3.12 4.02 8.69
N THR A 94 -2.49 4.93 9.42
CA THR A 94 -2.07 6.26 8.94
C THR A 94 -0.58 6.35 8.62
N GLY A 95 0.20 5.31 8.96
CA GLY A 95 1.65 5.23 8.78
C GLY A 95 2.15 5.71 7.42
N PRO A 96 1.64 5.21 6.27
CA PRO A 96 2.04 5.69 4.94
C PRO A 96 1.78 7.18 4.68
N ALA A 97 0.63 7.70 5.10
CA ALA A 97 0.26 9.10 4.88
C ALA A 97 1.12 10.04 5.75
N VAL A 98 1.33 9.65 7.01
CA VAL A 98 2.17 10.39 7.96
C VAL A 98 3.63 10.34 7.51
N ALA A 99 4.13 9.18 7.08
CA ALA A 99 5.46 9.02 6.52
C ALA A 99 5.68 9.89 5.29
N LYS A 100 4.72 9.90 4.35
CA LYS A 100 4.80 10.75 3.15
C LYS A 100 4.84 12.23 3.50
N LEU A 101 4.13 12.67 4.53
CA LEU A 101 4.13 14.05 4.99
C LEU A 101 5.43 14.42 5.70
N LEU A 102 5.85 13.64 6.70
CA LEU A 102 7.05 13.90 7.49
C LEU A 102 8.32 13.80 6.64
N THR A 103 8.37 12.85 5.70
CA THR A 103 9.49 12.76 4.74
C THR A 103 9.59 14.01 3.87
N LYS A 104 8.48 14.72 3.62
CA LYS A 104 8.48 15.97 2.85
C LYS A 104 9.06 17.11 3.68
N GLN A 105 8.76 17.13 4.98
CA GLN A 105 9.26 18.13 5.91
C GLN A 105 10.75 17.92 6.23
N ASN A 106 11.16 16.66 6.32
CA ASN A 106 12.54 16.26 6.61
C ASN A 106 13.40 16.11 5.33
N PHE A 107 12.87 16.46 4.17
CA PHE A 107 13.63 16.39 2.93
C PHE A 107 14.75 17.45 2.95
N PRO A 108 16.01 17.11 2.60
CA PRO A 108 17.14 18.05 2.71
C PRO A 108 17.03 19.30 1.81
N GLN A 109 16.14 19.28 0.82
CA GLN A 109 16.02 20.31 -0.21
C GLN A 109 14.74 21.13 0.01
N ASP A 110 14.84 22.47 -0.06
CA ASP A 110 13.71 23.39 0.13
C ASP A 110 12.53 23.11 -0.82
N ASN A 111 12.82 22.66 -2.05
CA ASN A 111 11.82 22.23 -3.03
C ASN A 111 12.08 20.79 -3.48
N ALA A 112 11.69 19.84 -2.62
CA ALA A 112 11.88 18.40 -2.84
C ALA A 112 11.30 17.92 -4.19
N ASP A 113 10.11 18.40 -4.57
CA ASP A 113 9.45 17.95 -5.81
C ASP A 113 10.22 18.34 -7.06
N GLU A 114 10.61 19.61 -7.16
CA GLU A 114 11.39 20.10 -8.30
C GLU A 114 12.77 19.44 -8.36
N TRP A 115 13.40 19.26 -7.19
CA TRP A 115 14.71 18.61 -7.11
C TRP A 115 14.64 17.15 -7.55
N LEU A 116 13.65 16.39 -7.10
CA LEU A 116 13.45 14.98 -7.46
C LEU A 116 13.18 14.82 -8.97
N LYS A 117 12.33 15.69 -9.54
CA LYS A 117 12.11 15.73 -11.01
C LYS A 117 13.40 16.00 -11.76
N LYS A 118 14.24 16.91 -11.26
CA LYS A 118 15.55 17.22 -11.85
C LYS A 118 16.52 16.03 -11.78
N GLN A 119 16.45 15.20 -10.74
CA GLN A 119 17.26 13.99 -10.65
C GLN A 119 16.71 12.82 -11.49
N GLY A 120 15.50 12.95 -12.05
CA GLY A 120 14.87 11.94 -12.91
C GLY A 120 13.82 11.08 -12.21
N VAL A 121 13.39 11.42 -10.99
CA VAL A 121 12.29 10.70 -10.33
C VAL A 121 10.97 11.07 -11.01
N ARG A 122 10.22 10.05 -11.44
CA ARG A 122 8.91 10.25 -12.08
C ARG A 122 7.94 10.90 -11.12
N ASP A 123 7.22 11.88 -11.63
CA ASP A 123 6.24 12.66 -10.86
C ASP A 123 6.81 13.35 -9.60
N GLY A 124 8.14 13.45 -9.49
CA GLY A 124 8.81 14.14 -8.40
C GLY A 124 8.51 13.55 -7.02
N TYR A 125 8.10 14.41 -6.09
CA TYR A 125 7.76 13.97 -4.74
C TYR A 125 6.44 13.19 -4.72
N GLU A 126 5.51 13.52 -5.62
CA GLU A 126 4.21 12.84 -5.64
C GLU A 126 4.28 11.40 -6.15
N GLY A 127 5.29 11.08 -6.96
CA GLY A 127 5.60 9.72 -7.40
C GLY A 127 6.28 8.84 -6.35
N LEU A 128 6.57 9.37 -5.15
CA LEU A 128 7.04 8.58 -4.02
C LEU A 128 5.86 7.85 -3.35
N ASP A 129 5.92 6.52 -3.36
CA ASP A 129 4.90 5.64 -2.78
C ASP A 129 5.36 5.10 -1.42
N PHE A 130 4.62 5.43 -0.35
CA PHE A 130 4.94 5.05 1.02
C PHE A 130 4.08 3.87 1.53
N LEU A 131 3.32 3.18 0.68
CA LEU A 131 2.38 2.13 1.08
C LEU A 131 3.02 0.96 1.84
N ASP A 132 4.32 0.71 1.65
CA ASP A 132 5.07 -0.32 2.36
C ASP A 132 5.51 0.08 3.78
N THR A 133 5.21 1.31 4.22
CA THR A 133 5.56 1.80 5.56
C THR A 133 4.81 1.03 6.65
N GLN A 134 5.54 0.56 7.65
CA GLN A 134 5.00 -0.19 8.80
C GLN A 134 5.35 0.53 10.09
N VAL A 135 4.35 0.90 10.89
CA VAL A 135 4.59 1.59 12.16
C VAL A 135 4.08 0.72 13.30
N LEU A 136 5.01 0.20 14.10
CA LEU A 136 4.76 -0.64 15.27
C LEU A 136 3.89 -1.89 14.99
N MET A 137 3.85 -2.38 13.75
CA MET A 137 3.07 -3.57 13.38
C MET A 137 3.56 -4.82 14.12
N ASP A 138 4.84 -4.88 14.46
CA ASP A 138 5.42 -5.94 15.29
C ASP A 138 5.42 -5.61 16.81
N GLY A 139 4.84 -4.47 17.18
CA GLY A 139 4.83 -3.90 18.53
C GLY A 139 6.12 -3.23 18.95
N ARG A 140 7.11 -3.03 18.05
CA ARG A 140 8.44 -2.56 18.43
C ARG A 140 9.15 -1.68 17.38
N THR A 141 8.97 -1.95 16.10
CA THR A 141 9.75 -1.34 15.02
C THR A 141 8.91 -0.37 14.21
N ILE A 142 9.57 0.63 13.65
CA ILE A 142 9.02 1.60 12.72
C ILE A 142 9.88 1.50 11.47
N GLU A 143 9.29 1.02 10.38
CA GLU A 143 9.87 0.97 9.04
C GLU A 143 9.19 2.04 8.18
N VAL A 144 9.94 3.07 7.82
CA VAL A 144 9.52 4.06 6.82
C VAL A 144 10.08 3.61 5.48
N ALA A 145 9.21 3.14 4.59
CA ALA A 145 9.58 2.58 3.30
C ALA A 145 8.97 3.41 2.16
N VAL A 146 9.74 3.60 1.10
CA VAL A 146 9.33 4.30 -0.11
C VAL A 146 9.73 3.53 -1.36
N THR A 147 8.84 3.48 -2.34
CA THR A 147 9.07 2.92 -3.67
C THR A 147 8.89 4.03 -4.71
N TYR A 148 9.77 4.08 -5.72
CA TYR A 148 9.73 5.10 -6.77
C TYR A 148 10.43 4.66 -8.06
N ASP A 149 10.08 5.33 -9.15
CA ASP A 149 10.66 5.14 -10.48
C ASP A 149 11.68 6.24 -10.78
N LEU A 150 12.91 5.86 -11.08
CA LEU A 150 14.00 6.76 -11.45
C LEU A 150 14.40 6.57 -12.92
N ASP A 151 14.15 7.59 -13.74
CA ASP A 151 14.59 7.63 -15.13
C ASP A 151 16.05 8.09 -15.22
N VAL A 152 16.94 7.14 -15.50
CA VAL A 152 18.38 7.41 -15.59
C VAL A 152 18.70 7.98 -16.96
N GLN A 153 19.11 9.24 -16.99
CA GLN A 153 19.56 9.91 -18.21
C GLN A 153 21.04 9.62 -18.45
N THR A 154 21.36 8.79 -19.43
CA THR A 154 22.74 8.59 -19.92
C THR A 154 23.03 9.39 -21.18
N PHE A 155 22.62 10.67 -21.19
CA PHE A 155 22.92 11.63 -22.27
C PHE A 155 22.62 11.08 -23.69
N GLY A 156 21.51 10.37 -23.86
CA GLY A 156 21.06 9.84 -25.14
C GLY A 156 21.69 8.50 -25.57
N MET A 157 22.58 7.90 -24.77
CA MET A 157 23.11 6.56 -25.07
C MET A 157 22.08 5.46 -24.80
N PHE A 158 21.44 5.47 -23.63
CA PHE A 158 20.35 4.54 -23.27
C PHE A 158 19.38 5.20 -22.28
N GLN A 159 18.08 4.94 -22.42
CA GLN A 159 17.06 5.34 -21.44
C GLN A 159 16.64 4.10 -20.66
N LYS A 160 16.78 4.14 -19.34
CA LYS A 160 16.37 3.06 -18.45
C LYS A 160 15.69 3.62 -17.22
N THR A 161 14.54 3.06 -16.91
CA THR A 161 13.83 3.30 -15.65
C THR A 161 14.29 2.26 -14.63
N LEU A 162 14.67 2.72 -13.45
CA LEU A 162 14.99 1.89 -12.31
C LEU A 162 13.84 1.97 -11.31
N HIS A 163 13.26 0.82 -10.98
CA HIS A 163 12.31 0.71 -9.87
C HIS A 163 13.10 0.51 -8.58
N GLN A 164 13.07 1.51 -7.70
CA GLN A 164 13.88 1.54 -6.48
C GLN A 164 12.98 1.47 -5.25
N ARG A 165 13.45 0.74 -4.23
CA ARG A 165 12.86 0.74 -2.89
C ARG A 165 13.91 1.14 -1.89
N ALA A 166 13.61 2.14 -1.08
CA ALA A 166 14.43 2.57 0.04
C ALA A 166 13.63 2.45 1.35
N ALA A 167 14.31 2.09 2.44
CA ALA A 167 13.67 1.99 3.73
C ALA A 167 14.62 2.39 4.87
N ALA A 168 14.07 3.00 5.90
CA ALA A 168 14.74 3.25 7.17
C ALA A 168 13.96 2.57 8.29
N VAL A 169 14.67 1.81 9.13
CA VAL A 169 14.09 1.06 10.25
C VAL A 169 14.65 1.58 11.56
N THR A 170 13.76 1.84 12.52
CA THR A 170 14.14 2.17 13.90
C THR A 170 13.25 1.44 14.89
N TYR A 171 13.61 1.48 16.17
CA TYR A 171 12.73 1.05 17.25
C TYR A 171 11.88 2.22 17.72
N GLY A 172 10.59 2.00 17.94
CA GLY A 172 9.75 2.99 18.62
C GLY A 172 10.18 3.13 20.08
N LEU A 173 10.33 4.37 20.54
CA LEU A 173 10.47 4.65 21.96
C LEU A 173 9.09 4.47 22.59
N LEU A 174 8.91 3.45 23.43
CA LEU A 174 7.65 3.20 24.14
C LEU A 174 7.86 3.45 25.65
N PRO A 175 6.89 4.04 26.36
CA PRO A 175 7.05 4.33 27.79
C PRO A 175 6.93 3.03 28.61
N THR A 176 8.06 2.58 29.17
CA THR A 176 8.23 1.41 30.06
C THR A 176 7.94 0.03 29.46
N ASP A 177 8.54 -1.02 30.06
CA ASP A 177 8.28 -2.43 29.71
C ASP A 177 6.80 -2.83 29.79
N SER A 178 5.97 -2.05 30.49
CA SER A 178 4.51 -2.18 30.55
C SER A 178 3.84 -1.91 29.21
N ALA A 179 4.27 -0.86 28.49
CA ALA A 179 3.82 -0.59 27.13
C ALA A 179 4.36 -1.63 26.14
N LEU A 180 5.53 -2.22 26.41
CA LEU A 180 5.97 -3.44 25.73
C LEU A 180 5.14 -4.66 26.10
N LYS A 181 4.61 -4.79 27.32
CA LYS A 181 3.70 -5.88 27.70
C LYS A 181 2.33 -5.71 27.06
N GLU A 182 1.85 -4.48 26.88
CA GLU A 182 0.59 -4.18 26.20
C GLU A 182 0.73 -4.17 24.67
N ALA A 183 1.85 -3.70 24.12
CA ALA A 183 2.18 -3.84 22.70
C ALA A 183 2.60 -5.27 22.32
N ARG A 184 3.15 -6.06 23.27
CA ARG A 184 3.33 -7.53 23.15
C ARG A 184 2.04 -8.30 23.41
N LYS A 185 0.99 -7.68 23.96
CA LYS A 185 -0.36 -8.21 23.78
C LYS A 185 -0.77 -7.95 22.33
N ARG A 186 -0.06 -8.58 21.39
CA ARG A 186 -0.81 -9.21 20.31
C ARG A 186 -1.86 -10.06 21.03
N PRO A 187 -3.13 -10.01 20.64
CA PRO A 187 -3.99 -11.11 21.01
C PRO A 187 -3.22 -12.36 20.58
N VAL A 188 -3.05 -13.31 21.50
CA VAL A 188 -2.34 -14.58 21.25
C VAL A 188 -2.92 -15.31 20.02
N GLU A 189 -4.08 -14.86 19.56
CA GLU A 189 -4.73 -15.15 18.29
C GLU A 189 -4.85 -13.86 17.44
N SER A 190 -3.83 -13.52 16.64
CA SER A 190 -4.01 -12.52 15.57
C SER A 190 -4.87 -13.16 14.47
N THR A 191 -6.07 -12.64 14.25
CA THR A 191 -6.97 -13.16 13.20
C THR A 191 -6.72 -12.44 11.88
N ILE A 192 -7.10 -13.07 10.76
CA ILE A 192 -6.95 -12.48 9.42
C ILE A 192 -7.65 -11.11 9.27
N TRP A 193 -8.59 -10.80 10.16
CA TRP A 193 -9.31 -9.53 10.20
C TRP A 193 -8.51 -8.35 10.73
N GLN A 194 -7.37 -8.62 11.38
CA GLN A 194 -6.38 -7.62 11.80
C GLN A 194 -5.34 -7.35 10.72
N GLU A 195 -5.28 -8.16 9.67
CA GLU A 195 -4.44 -7.91 8.50
C GLU A 195 -5.03 -6.79 7.63
N ASN A 196 -4.16 -6.11 6.88
CA ASN A 196 -4.57 -5.08 5.94
C ASN A 196 -5.51 -5.64 4.85
N ASN A 197 -6.27 -4.77 4.20
CA ASN A 197 -7.29 -5.15 3.22
C ASN A 197 -6.75 -6.00 2.06
N PHE A 198 -5.50 -5.81 1.66
CA PHE A 198 -4.89 -6.54 0.55
C PHE A 198 -4.49 -7.97 0.94
N VAL A 199 -3.82 -8.13 2.09
CA VAL A 199 -3.43 -9.45 2.63
C VAL A 199 -4.69 -10.26 2.94
N ARG A 200 -5.65 -9.65 3.62
CA ARG A 200 -6.94 -10.27 3.95
C ARG A 200 -7.75 -10.62 2.70
N GLY A 201 -7.83 -9.69 1.73
CA GLY A 201 -8.50 -9.92 0.45
C GLY A 201 -7.86 -11.09 -0.32
N ARG A 202 -6.53 -11.14 -0.40
CA ARG A 202 -5.81 -12.25 -1.05
C ARG A 202 -6.02 -13.58 -0.35
N TYR A 203 -5.98 -13.61 0.98
CA TYR A 203 -6.22 -14.81 1.77
C TYR A 203 -7.59 -15.42 1.43
N PHE A 204 -8.64 -14.61 1.52
CA PHE A 204 -9.99 -15.06 1.26
C PHE A 204 -10.26 -15.37 -0.21
N ALA A 205 -9.70 -14.59 -1.15
CA ALA A 205 -9.81 -14.90 -2.58
C ALA A 205 -9.22 -16.27 -2.91
N ASN A 206 -8.09 -16.64 -2.30
CA ASN A 206 -7.48 -17.96 -2.50
C ASN A 206 -8.35 -19.10 -1.92
N GLU A 207 -8.97 -18.88 -0.76
CA GLU A 207 -9.88 -19.83 -0.14
C GLU A 207 -11.13 -20.06 -1.02
N VAL A 208 -11.77 -18.98 -1.46
CA VAL A 208 -12.96 -19.03 -2.32
C VAL A 208 -12.66 -19.68 -3.67
N ARG A 209 -11.52 -19.34 -4.29
CA ARG A 209 -11.05 -19.96 -5.54
C ARG A 209 -10.87 -21.47 -5.41
N SER A 210 -10.40 -21.93 -4.25
CA SER A 210 -10.22 -23.36 -3.97
C SER A 210 -11.57 -24.10 -3.92
N GLY A 211 -12.63 -23.43 -3.44
CA GLY A 211 -13.99 -23.97 -3.40
C GLY A 211 -14.69 -24.06 -4.77
N LYS A 212 -14.21 -23.34 -5.80
CA LYS A 212 -14.79 -23.30 -7.17
C LYS A 212 -16.29 -22.98 -7.23
N GLN A 213 -16.81 -22.34 -6.20
CA GLN A 213 -18.19 -21.85 -6.21
C GLN A 213 -18.24 -20.61 -7.11
N TYR A 214 -19.15 -20.60 -8.10
CA TYR A 214 -19.29 -19.57 -9.15
C TYR A 214 -18.32 -19.64 -10.33
N GLY A 215 -17.57 -20.72 -10.49
CA GLY A 215 -16.85 -21.02 -11.73
C GLY A 215 -15.42 -21.50 -11.53
N VAL A 216 -14.64 -21.41 -12.61
CA VAL A 216 -13.23 -21.76 -12.61
C VAL A 216 -12.41 -20.54 -12.16
N PRO A 217 -11.38 -20.72 -11.32
CA PRO A 217 -10.51 -19.62 -10.91
C PRO A 217 -9.83 -18.95 -12.10
N VAL A 218 -9.82 -17.63 -12.08
CA VAL A 218 -9.13 -16.78 -13.07
C VAL A 218 -7.74 -16.44 -12.55
N LYS A 219 -6.76 -16.34 -13.46
CA LYS A 219 -5.40 -15.93 -13.10
C LYS A 219 -5.44 -14.53 -12.47
N PRO A 220 -4.75 -14.30 -11.33
CA PRO A 220 -4.74 -13.00 -10.66
C PRO A 220 -4.32 -11.85 -11.58
N GLY A 221 -4.87 -10.65 -11.34
CA GLY A 221 -4.54 -9.43 -12.07
C GLY A 221 -5.45 -9.12 -13.27
N GLN A 222 -6.57 -9.82 -13.42
CA GLN A 222 -7.55 -9.59 -14.50
C GLN A 222 -8.87 -8.95 -14.01
N GLY A 223 -8.93 -8.48 -12.76
CA GLY A 223 -10.10 -7.79 -12.18
C GLY A 223 -11.29 -8.69 -11.83
N ILE A 224 -11.16 -10.01 -12.00
CA ILE A 224 -12.13 -11.00 -11.56
C ILE A 224 -11.41 -12.20 -10.94
N ASP A 225 -12.06 -12.88 -10.00
CA ASP A 225 -11.48 -14.04 -9.32
C ASP A 225 -11.96 -15.38 -9.88
N LEU A 226 -13.21 -15.42 -10.34
CA LEU A 226 -13.89 -16.63 -10.82
C LEU A 226 -14.71 -16.31 -12.07
N TYR A 227 -14.73 -17.26 -12.99
CA TYR A 227 -15.45 -17.15 -14.25
C TYR A 227 -16.10 -18.47 -14.65
N ASP A 228 -17.34 -18.40 -15.11
CA ASP A 228 -18.05 -19.52 -15.70
C ASP A 228 -18.68 -19.13 -17.04
N ALA A 229 -18.11 -19.65 -18.13
CA ALA A 229 -18.56 -19.40 -19.49
C ALA A 229 -19.93 -20.02 -19.80
N ALA A 230 -20.29 -21.13 -19.14
CA ALA A 230 -21.56 -21.81 -19.40
C ALA A 230 -22.75 -21.01 -18.88
N THR A 231 -22.57 -20.31 -17.75
CA THR A 231 -23.61 -19.51 -17.12
C THR A 231 -23.44 -18.00 -17.35
N GLY A 232 -22.33 -17.56 -17.95
CA GLY A 232 -21.99 -16.15 -18.08
C GLY A 232 -21.79 -15.48 -16.72
N THR A 233 -21.24 -16.22 -15.75
CA THR A 233 -21.01 -15.74 -14.39
C THR A 233 -19.62 -15.15 -14.25
N TYR A 234 -19.56 -13.93 -13.72
CA TYR A 234 -18.34 -13.24 -13.32
C TYR A 234 -18.41 -12.99 -11.82
N ALA A 235 -17.39 -13.41 -11.08
CA ALA A 235 -17.34 -13.16 -9.65
C ALA A 235 -15.99 -12.61 -9.17
N GLU A 236 -16.07 -11.73 -8.18
CA GLU A 236 -14.93 -11.10 -7.52
C GLU A 236 -15.14 -11.12 -6.00
N VAL A 237 -14.04 -11.33 -5.28
CA VAL A 237 -14.00 -11.55 -3.84
C VAL A 237 -13.49 -10.30 -3.14
N TYR A 238 -14.30 -9.78 -2.24
CA TYR A 238 -13.95 -8.67 -1.36
C TYR A 238 -14.04 -9.12 0.10
N SER A 239 -13.25 -8.47 0.96
CA SER A 239 -13.34 -8.67 2.40
C SER A 239 -13.37 -7.33 3.13
N ILE A 240 -14.27 -7.20 4.10
CA ILE A 240 -14.44 -5.97 4.88
C ILE A 240 -14.61 -6.28 6.35
N ASN A 241 -13.73 -5.71 7.18
CA ASN A 241 -13.91 -5.73 8.62
C ASN A 241 -14.89 -4.61 9.01
N VAL A 242 -16.17 -4.94 9.14
CA VAL A 242 -17.23 -3.96 9.44
C VAL A 242 -17.22 -3.43 10.88
N PHE A 243 -16.37 -3.99 11.75
CA PHE A 243 -16.20 -3.51 13.12
C PHE A 243 -15.15 -2.40 13.25
N LEU A 244 -14.48 -2.04 12.16
CA LEU A 244 -13.57 -0.89 12.17
C LEU A 244 -14.34 0.42 12.38
N PRO A 245 -13.75 1.44 13.04
CA PRO A 245 -14.39 2.72 13.32
C PRO A 245 -14.96 3.44 12.09
N THR A 246 -14.41 3.16 10.90
CA THR A 246 -14.91 3.63 9.60
C THR A 246 -16.33 3.14 9.31
N TYR A 247 -16.67 1.92 9.71
CA TYR A 247 -17.93 1.25 9.38
C TYR A 247 -18.86 1.09 10.57
N ALA A 248 -18.35 1.28 11.79
CA ALA A 248 -19.11 1.12 13.02
C ALA A 248 -18.79 2.19 14.07
N THR A 249 -19.71 2.38 15.01
CA THR A 249 -19.44 3.08 16.27
C THR A 249 -18.71 2.15 17.25
N THR A 250 -18.26 2.70 18.38
CA THR A 250 -17.68 1.93 19.50
C THR A 250 -18.64 0.89 20.09
N SER A 251 -19.95 1.08 19.93
CA SER A 251 -20.99 0.12 20.30
C SER A 251 -21.36 -0.86 19.18
N TYR A 252 -20.56 -0.90 18.10
CA TYR A 252 -20.80 -1.68 16.88
C TYR A 252 -22.11 -1.37 16.15
N ALA A 253 -22.67 -0.17 16.35
CA ALA A 253 -23.78 0.31 15.52
C ALA A 253 -23.24 0.67 14.12
N PRO A 254 -23.91 0.26 13.03
CA PRO A 254 -23.40 0.44 11.68
C PRO A 254 -23.43 1.92 11.25
N ARG A 255 -22.36 2.35 10.60
CA ARG A 255 -22.31 3.58 9.80
C ARG A 255 -22.75 3.23 8.38
N VAL A 256 -24.07 3.16 8.17
CA VAL A 256 -24.70 2.66 6.94
C VAL A 256 -24.13 3.35 5.70
N ASP A 257 -24.02 4.68 5.70
CA ASP A 257 -23.47 5.44 4.55
C ASP A 257 -22.04 5.03 4.18
N SER A 258 -21.22 4.66 5.17
CA SER A 258 -19.83 4.25 4.94
C SER A 258 -19.75 2.83 4.38
N ILE A 259 -20.61 1.93 4.86
CA ILE A 259 -20.76 0.58 4.31
C ILE A 259 -21.29 0.65 2.88
N GLU A 260 -22.31 1.50 2.63
CA GLU A 260 -22.88 1.73 1.30
C GLU A 260 -21.82 2.24 0.33
N LYS A 261 -21.06 3.26 0.73
CA LYS A 261 -19.97 3.80 -0.09
C LYS A 261 -18.94 2.73 -0.47
N ALA A 262 -18.56 1.87 0.47
CA ALA A 262 -17.61 0.79 0.22
C ALA A 262 -18.16 -0.25 -0.78
N LEU A 263 -19.38 -0.76 -0.53
CA LEU A 263 -20.00 -1.77 -1.39
C LEU A 263 -20.32 -1.21 -2.79
N PHE A 264 -20.70 0.06 -2.90
CA PHE A 264 -20.89 0.72 -4.20
C PHE A 264 -19.57 0.91 -4.95
N GLY A 265 -18.46 1.15 -4.23
CA GLY A 265 -17.12 1.13 -4.79
C GLY A 265 -16.82 -0.22 -5.44
N TYR A 266 -16.91 -1.30 -4.67
CA TYR A 266 -16.67 -2.67 -5.15
C TYR A 266 -17.57 -3.06 -6.33
N ALA A 267 -18.85 -2.69 -6.28
CA ALA A 267 -19.79 -2.92 -7.38
C ALA A 267 -19.42 -2.13 -8.66
N THR A 268 -18.90 -0.91 -8.49
CA THR A 268 -18.43 -0.08 -9.60
C THR A 268 -17.17 -0.66 -10.22
N ASP A 269 -16.24 -1.12 -9.40
CA ASP A 269 -14.97 -1.73 -9.81
C ASP A 269 -15.23 -3.04 -10.56
N LEU A 270 -16.03 -3.96 -10.00
CA LEU A 270 -16.41 -5.19 -10.70
C LEU A 270 -17.06 -4.92 -12.07
N ARG A 271 -17.93 -3.90 -12.16
CA ARG A 271 -18.55 -3.52 -13.43
C ARG A 271 -17.50 -3.01 -14.42
N LYS A 272 -16.58 -2.16 -13.96
CA LYS A 272 -15.50 -1.60 -14.76
C LYS A 272 -14.58 -2.71 -15.25
N ASP A 273 -14.21 -3.63 -14.38
CA ASP A 273 -13.29 -4.72 -14.69
C ASP A 273 -13.90 -5.68 -15.72
N ILE A 274 -15.17 -6.09 -15.54
CA ILE A 274 -15.89 -6.88 -16.55
C ILE A 274 -15.93 -6.16 -17.90
N SER A 275 -16.15 -4.84 -17.92
CA SER A 275 -16.17 -4.06 -19.17
C SER A 275 -14.79 -3.85 -19.79
N GLY A 276 -13.73 -3.90 -18.98
CA GLY A 276 -12.34 -3.74 -19.37
C GLY A 276 -11.64 -5.05 -19.77
N LEU A 277 -12.30 -6.20 -19.61
CA LEU A 277 -11.76 -7.49 -20.03
C LEU A 277 -11.43 -7.48 -21.53
N GLY A 278 -10.24 -7.99 -21.84
CA GLY A 278 -9.78 -8.15 -23.22
C GLY A 278 -10.52 -9.25 -23.99
N GLN A 279 -9.97 -9.68 -25.12
CA GLN A 279 -10.60 -10.74 -25.93
C GLN A 279 -10.47 -12.15 -25.34
N GLU A 280 -9.65 -12.30 -24.30
CA GLU A 280 -9.38 -13.57 -23.63
C GLU A 280 -9.31 -13.37 -22.11
N ILE A 281 -9.82 -14.36 -21.37
CA ILE A 281 -9.65 -14.52 -19.93
C ILE A 281 -8.72 -15.70 -19.71
N VAL A 282 -7.61 -15.47 -19.01
CA VAL A 282 -6.66 -16.53 -18.65
C VAL A 282 -7.09 -17.18 -17.33
N LEU A 283 -7.38 -18.47 -17.36
CA LEU A 283 -7.75 -19.26 -16.18
C LEU A 283 -6.50 -19.64 -15.35
N ALA A 284 -6.72 -20.05 -14.10
CA ALA A 284 -5.63 -20.38 -13.18
C ALA A 284 -4.79 -21.59 -13.62
N ASP A 285 -5.34 -22.48 -14.45
CA ASP A 285 -4.62 -23.61 -15.06
C ASP A 285 -3.79 -23.19 -16.30
N GLY A 286 -3.83 -21.91 -16.69
CA GLY A 286 -3.12 -21.36 -17.83
C GLY A 286 -3.88 -21.46 -19.16
N SER A 287 -5.07 -22.07 -19.19
CA SER A 287 -5.91 -22.05 -20.38
C SER A 287 -6.57 -20.68 -20.61
N SER A 288 -6.85 -20.34 -21.86
CA SER A 288 -7.55 -19.11 -22.23
C SER A 288 -8.96 -19.41 -22.72
N VAL A 289 -9.93 -18.61 -22.30
CA VAL A 289 -11.33 -18.68 -22.74
C VAL A 289 -11.81 -17.31 -23.21
N LYS A 290 -12.72 -17.28 -24.19
CA LYS A 290 -13.31 -16.02 -24.65
C LYS A 290 -14.37 -15.54 -23.65
N PRO A 291 -14.35 -14.28 -23.24
CA PRO A 291 -15.42 -13.72 -22.41
C PRO A 291 -16.75 -13.79 -23.15
N VAL A 292 -17.79 -14.20 -22.43
CA VAL A 292 -19.18 -14.18 -22.90
C VAL A 292 -19.91 -13.00 -22.25
N LYS A 293 -21.10 -12.66 -22.78
CA LYS A 293 -21.93 -11.63 -22.16
C LYS A 293 -22.19 -11.95 -20.68
N ALA A 294 -21.99 -10.96 -19.82
CA ALA A 294 -22.21 -11.11 -18.38
C ALA A 294 -23.71 -11.21 -18.07
N GLU A 295 -24.20 -12.43 -17.86
CA GLU A 295 -25.57 -12.72 -17.45
C GLU A 295 -25.70 -12.70 -15.91
N ARG A 296 -24.62 -13.06 -15.19
CA ARG A 296 -24.57 -13.03 -13.72
C ARG A 296 -23.29 -12.35 -13.24
N LYS A 297 -23.46 -11.34 -12.39
CA LYS A 297 -22.36 -10.61 -11.74
C LYS A 297 -22.48 -10.84 -10.25
N ILE A 298 -21.46 -11.46 -9.66
CA ILE A 298 -21.47 -11.85 -8.26
C ILE A 298 -20.36 -11.13 -7.53
N LEU A 299 -20.71 -10.37 -6.51
CA LEU A 299 -19.76 -9.80 -5.57
C LEU A 299 -19.77 -10.68 -4.33
N ILE A 300 -18.70 -11.43 -4.10
CA ILE A 300 -18.56 -12.30 -2.94
C ILE A 300 -17.98 -11.45 -1.81
N LEU A 301 -18.81 -11.04 -0.86
CA LEU A 301 -18.39 -10.19 0.24
C LEU A 301 -18.21 -11.02 1.50
N ILE A 302 -16.97 -11.10 1.96
CA ILE A 302 -16.62 -11.79 3.20
C ILE A 302 -16.55 -10.77 4.33
N VAL A 303 -17.25 -11.08 5.41
CA VAL A 303 -17.34 -10.29 6.64
C VAL A 303 -17.06 -11.17 7.85
N PRO A 304 -16.71 -10.60 9.01
CA PRO A 304 -16.47 -11.36 10.23
C PRO A 304 -17.68 -12.20 10.65
N GLU A 305 -17.43 -13.36 11.26
CA GLU A 305 -18.48 -14.27 11.73
C GLU A 305 -19.39 -13.60 12.77
N GLU A 306 -18.85 -12.72 13.61
CA GLU A 306 -19.59 -12.08 14.69
C GLU A 306 -20.69 -11.14 14.22
N VAL A 307 -20.71 -10.75 12.95
CA VAL A 307 -21.82 -9.95 12.38
C VAL A 307 -23.16 -10.63 12.63
N LYS A 308 -23.21 -11.97 12.65
CA LYS A 308 -24.41 -12.76 13.00
C LYS A 308 -24.96 -12.49 14.41
N GLN A 309 -24.18 -11.86 15.28
CA GLN A 309 -24.55 -11.51 16.65
C GLN A 309 -25.06 -10.07 16.76
N TYR A 310 -24.98 -9.28 15.68
CA TYR A 310 -25.36 -7.87 15.65
C TYR A 310 -26.42 -7.61 14.57
N ASP A 311 -27.69 -7.77 14.92
CA ASP A 311 -28.84 -7.63 14.01
C ASP A 311 -28.82 -6.31 13.20
N ALA A 312 -28.42 -5.21 13.82
CA ALA A 312 -28.32 -3.91 13.15
C ALA A 312 -27.26 -3.91 12.05
N MET A 313 -26.09 -4.51 12.31
CA MET A 313 -25.00 -4.61 11.34
C MET A 313 -25.37 -5.55 10.20
N GLN A 314 -26.01 -6.68 10.52
CA GLN A 314 -26.52 -7.61 9.53
C GLN A 314 -27.57 -6.96 8.63
N GLY A 315 -28.55 -6.26 9.22
CA GLY A 315 -29.57 -5.52 8.48
C GLY A 315 -29.00 -4.43 7.59
N ALA A 316 -27.94 -3.74 8.03
CA ALA A 316 -27.23 -2.77 7.20
C ALA A 316 -26.56 -3.42 5.99
N LEU A 317 -25.84 -4.54 6.18
CA LEU A 317 -25.19 -5.26 5.08
C LEU A 317 -26.19 -5.84 4.08
N GLU A 318 -27.28 -6.44 4.56
CA GLU A 318 -28.34 -6.98 3.72
C GLU A 318 -29.08 -5.87 2.95
N GLY A 319 -29.39 -4.76 3.63
CA GLY A 319 -29.98 -3.57 3.02
C GLY A 319 -29.10 -2.99 1.91
N THR A 320 -27.81 -2.81 2.19
CA THR A 320 -26.84 -2.33 1.19
C THR A 320 -26.64 -3.34 0.06
N ALA A 321 -26.62 -4.65 0.34
CA ALA A 321 -26.54 -5.69 -0.68
C ALA A 321 -27.73 -5.64 -1.66
N ASN A 322 -28.94 -5.40 -1.15
CA ASN A 322 -30.12 -5.20 -1.97
C ASN A 322 -30.00 -3.91 -2.82
N ALA A 323 -29.52 -2.82 -2.23
CA ALA A 323 -29.28 -1.58 -2.97
C ALA A 323 -28.24 -1.75 -4.10
N VAL A 324 -27.18 -2.53 -3.87
CA VAL A 324 -26.20 -2.91 -4.91
C VAL A 324 -26.88 -3.67 -6.05
N ARG A 325 -27.76 -4.62 -5.72
CA ARG A 325 -28.50 -5.40 -6.71
C ARG A 325 -29.42 -4.54 -7.57
N GLU A 326 -30.19 -3.66 -6.94
CA GLU A 326 -31.11 -2.76 -7.65
C GLU A 326 -30.37 -1.76 -8.54
N LYS A 327 -29.29 -1.18 -8.04
CA LYS A 327 -28.56 -0.11 -8.73
C LYS A 327 -27.59 -0.59 -9.79
N PHE A 328 -26.90 -1.71 -9.56
CA PHE A 328 -25.83 -2.21 -10.44
C PHE A 328 -26.18 -3.51 -11.16
N GLY A 329 -27.26 -4.20 -10.78
CA GLY A 329 -27.58 -5.53 -11.29
C GLY A 329 -26.57 -6.58 -10.84
N ILE A 330 -25.91 -6.38 -9.70
CA ILE A 330 -24.89 -7.27 -9.14
C ILE A 330 -25.46 -7.95 -7.90
N SER A 331 -25.37 -9.29 -7.84
CA SER A 331 -25.79 -10.03 -6.65
C SER A 331 -24.64 -10.08 -5.66
N VAL A 332 -24.90 -9.72 -4.40
CA VAL A 332 -23.91 -9.82 -3.32
C VAL A 332 -24.10 -11.16 -2.60
N ASP A 333 -23.06 -12.00 -2.57
CA ASP A 333 -22.97 -13.23 -1.78
C ASP A 333 -22.27 -12.91 -0.45
N LEU A 334 -23.04 -12.76 0.63
CA LEU A 334 -22.52 -12.46 1.97
C LEU A 334 -22.01 -13.75 2.63
N ARG A 335 -20.73 -13.76 3.02
CA ARG A 335 -20.09 -14.87 3.74
C ARG A 335 -19.55 -14.38 5.07
N TYR A 336 -19.78 -15.18 6.09
CA TYR A 336 -19.44 -14.86 7.49
C TYR A 336 -18.34 -15.79 7.94
N GLU A 337 -17.09 -15.33 7.89
CA GLU A 337 -15.90 -16.18 8.04
C GLU A 337 -14.98 -15.65 9.13
N GLN A 338 -14.61 -16.54 10.05
CA GLN A 338 -13.64 -16.29 11.13
C GLN A 338 -14.00 -15.12 12.06
N LYS A 339 -13.44 -15.12 13.27
CA LYS A 339 -13.70 -14.08 14.26
C LYS A 339 -12.80 -12.87 14.07
N ALA A 340 -13.35 -11.65 14.04
CA ALA A 340 -12.59 -10.41 14.05
C ALA A 340 -12.36 -9.83 15.44
N LEU A 341 -13.30 -10.04 16.36
CA LEU A 341 -13.27 -9.56 17.73
C LEU A 341 -12.57 -10.61 18.59
N VAL A 342 -11.35 -10.33 19.04
CA VAL A 342 -10.67 -11.22 19.98
C VAL A 342 -11.28 -11.04 21.36
N LYS A 343 -11.76 -12.13 21.97
CA LYS A 343 -12.21 -12.12 23.36
C LYS A 343 -11.01 -11.78 24.25
N ASN A 344 -11.04 -10.62 24.91
CA ASN A 344 -10.14 -10.37 26.03
C ASN A 344 -10.39 -11.47 27.08
N GLY A 345 -9.34 -12.22 27.43
CA GLY A 345 -9.44 -13.37 28.29
C GLY A 345 -9.94 -13.03 29.70
N GLU A 346 -11.23 -13.18 29.92
CA GLU A 346 -11.85 -13.36 31.24
C GLU A 346 -12.51 -14.74 31.29
N GLU A 347 -11.74 -15.80 31.09
CA GLU A 347 -12.21 -17.17 31.37
C GLU A 347 -11.02 -18.11 31.60
N SER A 348 -10.17 -17.78 32.57
CA SER A 348 -9.24 -18.75 33.17
C SER A 348 -9.10 -18.58 34.68
N GLU A 349 -10.22 -18.34 35.36
CA GLU A 349 -10.38 -18.71 36.77
C GLU A 349 -11.61 -19.60 36.91
N LYS A 350 -11.42 -20.89 36.58
CA LYS A 350 -12.18 -22.02 37.12
C LYS A 350 -11.58 -23.32 36.59
N LYS A 351 -10.51 -23.77 37.23
CA LYS A 351 -10.37 -25.15 37.73
C LYS A 351 -9.13 -25.29 38.60
#